data_AF-F6DM41-F1
#
_entry.id   AF-F6DM41-F1
#
_cell.length_a   1.000
_cell.length_b   1.000
_cell.length_c   1.000
_cell.angle_alpha   90.00
_cell.angle_beta   90.00
_cell.angle_gamma   90.00
#
_symmetry.space_group_name_H-M   'P 1'
#
loop_
_entity.id
_entity.type
_entity.pdbx_description
1 polymer ?
#
loop_
_entity_poly.entity_id
_entity_poly.type
_entity_poly.pdbx_seq_one_letter_code
_entity_poly.pdbx_strand_id
1 'polypeptide(L)'
;MFTEGIPVLSEDTHYWFFRTEGGSFFDQFYFEDFIAYGWDEFIDLKYIKETEKEKFKSDFKELCKEEKRPGLAVNQMKLFVEQMKIDDIVFIPSEGSEYIAFGVIASDAEIVDAISEQDIENGKCPYRKRRKVNWYKYSKKSEIDPYLFKPMCAINTITDATEYAPFIDRMIYPIYIKDGIGHLSIYVKKQNNISAREMSRLIDRVLSLLELPPTESPLVNTDEIDVRINVQSPGLFEFIGGAAAIFALSAILRQYILGGTTEMKIGPTGINFKIEGQGILDAILKHKEFKARQAQELKETMERLDAELPRQLNDNNEQ
;
A
#
# COMPACT_ATOMS: atom_id res chain seq x y z
N MET A 1 5.02 -21.55 -7.34
CA MET A 1 4.09 -22.69 -7.52
C MET A 1 2.84 -22.35 -6.72
N PHE A 2 1.77 -21.84 -7.34
CA PHE A 2 0.53 -21.51 -6.62
C PHE A 2 -0.21 -22.82 -6.35
N THR A 3 -0.28 -23.24 -5.09
CA THR A 3 -1.13 -24.35 -4.66
C THR A 3 -2.60 -24.00 -4.94
N GLU A 4 -3.39 -24.96 -5.38
CA GLU A 4 -4.83 -24.82 -5.60
C GLU A 4 -5.52 -24.29 -4.32
N GLY A 5 -5.89 -23.00 -4.29
CA GLY A 5 -6.56 -22.36 -3.17
C GLY A 5 -6.29 -20.86 -3.05
N ILE A 6 -7.16 -20.12 -2.36
CA ILE A 6 -6.93 -18.72 -1.99
C ILE A 6 -5.87 -18.70 -0.87
N PRO A 7 -4.76 -17.95 -1.00
CA PRO A 7 -3.71 -17.92 0.03
C PRO A 7 -4.23 -17.34 1.33
N VAL A 8 -3.88 -17.97 2.46
CA VAL A 8 -4.17 -17.51 3.81
C VAL A 8 -2.87 -16.99 4.41
N LEU A 9 -2.83 -15.69 4.73
CA LEU A 9 -1.66 -15.01 5.27
C LEU A 9 -1.70 -15.02 6.79
N SER A 10 -0.55 -15.30 7.42
CA SER A 10 -0.40 -15.28 8.88
C SER A 10 -0.31 -13.85 9.41
N GLU A 11 -0.79 -13.66 10.64
CA GLU A 11 -0.62 -12.41 11.39
C GLU A 11 0.81 -12.23 11.92
N ASP A 12 1.52 -13.35 12.13
CA ASP A 12 2.90 -13.34 12.63
C ASP A 12 3.93 -13.06 11.53
N THR A 13 3.49 -12.91 10.28
CA THR A 13 4.36 -12.61 9.14
C THR A 13 4.91 -11.18 9.27
N HIS A 14 6.24 -11.05 9.34
CA HIS A 14 6.92 -9.76 9.28
C HIS A 14 7.33 -9.43 7.84
N TYR A 15 7.54 -8.14 7.58
CA TYR A 15 7.87 -7.65 6.24
C TYR A 15 9.18 -6.88 6.30
N TRP A 16 10.10 -7.18 5.40
CA TRP A 16 11.46 -6.65 5.43
C TRP A 16 11.83 -6.03 4.10
N PHE A 17 12.16 -4.74 4.11
CA PHE A 17 12.91 -4.17 2.99
C PHE A 17 14.39 -4.49 3.17
N PHE A 18 15.00 -5.09 2.14
CA PHE A 18 16.39 -5.54 2.18
C PHE A 18 17.19 -4.89 1.04
N ARG A 19 18.22 -4.10 1.36
CA ARG A 19 19.07 -3.44 0.38
C ARG A 19 20.10 -4.40 -0.22
N THR A 20 20.40 -4.19 -1.48
CA THR A 20 21.27 -5.01 -2.34
C THR A 20 22.59 -4.32 -2.65
N GLU A 21 23.13 -3.53 -1.72
CA GLU A 21 24.34 -2.71 -1.92
C GLU A 21 24.26 -1.81 -3.16
N GLY A 22 23.33 -0.86 -3.12
CA GLY A 22 23.09 0.05 -4.24
C GLY A 22 22.45 -0.61 -5.48
N GLY A 23 22.12 -1.91 -5.42
CA GLY A 23 21.61 -2.68 -6.55
C GLY A 23 22.56 -3.78 -7.02
N SER A 24 23.83 -3.72 -6.61
CA SER A 24 24.91 -4.58 -7.12
C SER A 24 24.64 -6.08 -6.94
N PHE A 25 23.95 -6.47 -5.87
CA PHE A 25 23.62 -7.87 -5.59
C PHE A 25 22.19 -8.27 -5.94
N PHE A 26 21.40 -7.38 -6.55
CA PHE A 26 19.99 -7.66 -6.85
C PHE A 26 19.82 -8.88 -7.75
N ASP A 27 20.51 -8.91 -8.90
CA ASP A 27 20.37 -9.99 -9.86
C ASP A 27 20.78 -11.33 -9.24
N GLN A 28 21.90 -11.34 -8.50
CA GLN A 28 22.34 -12.57 -7.86
C GLN A 28 21.35 -13.06 -6.81
N PHE A 29 20.88 -12.18 -5.94
CA PHE A 29 19.90 -12.54 -4.90
C PHE A 29 18.60 -13.07 -5.52
N TYR A 30 18.14 -12.43 -6.60
CA TYR A 30 16.91 -12.80 -7.29
C TYR A 30 17.04 -14.12 -8.06
N PHE A 31 18.08 -14.30 -8.87
CA PHE A 31 18.23 -15.48 -9.73
C PHE A 31 18.81 -16.71 -9.03
N GLU A 32 19.51 -16.53 -7.91
CA GLU A 32 20.05 -17.63 -7.09
C GLU A 32 19.22 -17.89 -5.81
N ASP A 33 18.03 -17.29 -5.69
CA ASP A 33 17.06 -17.55 -4.60
C ASP A 33 17.60 -17.34 -3.18
N PHE A 34 18.39 -16.28 -2.95
CA PHE A 34 18.90 -15.95 -1.61
C PHE A 34 19.01 -14.46 -1.32
N ILE A 35 19.12 -14.09 -0.05
CA ILE A 35 19.63 -12.79 0.40
C ILE A 35 20.83 -13.01 1.32
N ALA A 36 21.77 -12.07 1.33
CA ALA A 36 22.98 -12.20 2.12
C ALA A 36 23.36 -10.91 2.83
N TYR A 37 23.95 -11.04 4.02
CA TYR A 37 24.39 -9.93 4.85
C TYR A 37 25.89 -10.06 5.17
N GLY A 38 26.64 -8.96 5.05
CA GLY A 38 28.10 -8.92 5.22
C GLY A 38 28.60 -9.03 6.67
N TRP A 39 29.83 -8.57 6.91
CA TRP A 39 30.59 -8.71 8.18
C TRP A 39 31.04 -10.13 8.47
N ASP A 40 31.82 -10.72 7.56
CA ASP A 40 32.24 -12.13 7.61
C ASP A 40 33.36 -12.41 8.62
N GLU A 41 33.81 -11.39 9.35
CA GLU A 41 34.52 -11.55 10.63
C GLU A 41 33.63 -12.24 11.68
N PHE A 42 32.30 -12.16 11.52
CA PHE A 42 31.30 -12.80 12.38
C PHE A 42 30.51 -13.84 11.58
N ILE A 43 30.97 -15.10 11.64
CA ILE A 43 30.32 -16.27 11.01
C ILE A 43 29.78 -17.27 12.04
N ASP A 44 30.06 -17.09 13.33
CA ASP A 44 29.44 -17.91 14.36
C ASP A 44 28.01 -17.40 14.63
N LEU A 45 27.03 -18.06 14.02
CA LEU A 45 25.61 -17.73 14.20
C LEU A 45 25.15 -17.85 15.65
N LYS A 46 25.75 -18.77 16.43
CA LYS A 46 25.42 -18.93 17.85
C LYS A 46 25.91 -17.72 18.64
N TYR A 47 27.14 -17.29 18.37
CA TYR A 47 27.68 -16.05 18.96
C TYR A 47 26.79 -14.83 18.63
N ILE A 48 26.35 -14.67 17.37
CA ILE A 48 25.49 -13.54 16.96
C ILE A 48 24.16 -13.55 17.73
N LYS A 49 23.54 -14.73 17.93
CA LYS A 49 22.27 -14.88 18.63
C LYS A 49 22.41 -14.65 20.13
N GLU A 50 23.36 -15.33 20.76
CA GLU A 50 23.44 -15.46 22.23
C GLU A 50 24.24 -14.35 22.91
N THR A 51 25.11 -13.63 22.18
CA THR A 51 25.94 -12.59 22.78
C THR A 51 25.14 -11.33 23.07
N GLU A 52 25.34 -10.79 24.28
CA GLU A 52 24.78 -9.51 24.71
C GLU A 52 25.27 -8.37 23.79
N LYS A 53 24.38 -7.43 23.50
CA LYS A 53 24.58 -6.43 22.45
C LYS A 53 25.75 -5.48 22.70
N GLU A 54 25.98 -5.01 23.93
CA GLU A 54 27.12 -4.14 24.23
C GLU A 54 28.44 -4.90 24.16
N LYS A 55 28.47 -6.16 24.60
CA LYS A 55 29.65 -7.03 24.38
C LYS A 55 29.92 -7.22 22.89
N PHE A 56 28.92 -7.62 22.10
CA PHE A 56 29.07 -7.84 20.67
C PHE A 56 29.55 -6.57 19.95
N LYS A 57 29.01 -5.41 20.31
CA LYS A 57 29.46 -4.11 19.79
C LYS A 57 30.90 -3.77 20.17
N SER A 58 31.39 -4.23 21.33
CA SER A 58 32.81 -4.10 21.70
C SER A 58 33.68 -4.97 20.79
N ASP A 59 33.37 -6.26 20.70
CA ASP A 59 34.13 -7.23 19.88
C ASP A 59 34.13 -6.81 18.40
N PHE A 60 33.01 -6.27 17.90
CA PHE A 60 32.89 -5.69 16.56
C PHE A 60 33.84 -4.53 16.31
N LYS A 61 34.00 -3.60 17.26
CA LYS A 61 34.93 -2.47 17.09
C LYS A 61 36.39 -2.92 17.02
N GLU A 62 36.73 -4.02 17.68
CA GLU A 62 38.09 -4.55 17.67
C GLU A 62 38.45 -5.20 16.33
N LEU A 63 37.50 -5.95 15.75
CA LEU A 63 37.69 -6.66 14.48
C LEU A 63 37.45 -5.77 13.25
N CYS A 64 36.46 -4.87 13.30
CA CYS A 64 36.01 -4.06 12.17
C CYS A 64 36.27 -2.55 12.41
N LYS A 65 37.54 -2.16 12.55
CA LYS A 65 37.96 -0.80 12.99
C LYS A 65 37.53 0.33 12.06
N GLU A 66 37.32 0.04 10.78
CA GLU A 66 36.96 1.04 9.76
C GLU A 66 35.47 1.44 9.80
N GLU A 67 34.62 0.62 10.45
CA GLU A 67 33.18 0.90 10.53
C GLU A 67 32.86 1.97 11.57
N LYS A 68 32.17 3.03 11.12
CA LYS A 68 31.85 4.21 11.94
C LYS A 68 30.60 4.03 12.81
N ARG A 69 29.77 3.03 12.51
CA ARG A 69 28.48 2.75 13.15
C ARG A 69 28.39 1.28 13.61
N PRO A 70 29.27 0.82 14.50
CA PRO A 70 29.32 -0.57 14.96
C PRO A 70 28.01 -1.04 15.59
N GLY A 71 27.32 -0.16 16.35
CA GLY A 71 26.03 -0.49 16.93
C GLY A 71 24.93 -0.74 15.88
N LEU A 72 24.99 -0.06 14.74
CA LEU A 72 24.05 -0.28 13.64
C LEU A 72 24.34 -1.63 12.96
N ALA A 73 25.60 -1.91 12.63
CA ALA A 73 26.02 -3.17 12.04
C ALA A 73 25.62 -4.37 12.92
N VAL A 74 25.89 -4.30 14.23
CA VAL A 74 25.49 -5.34 15.20
C VAL A 74 23.98 -5.54 15.24
N ASN A 75 23.19 -4.46 15.26
CA ASN A 75 21.72 -4.58 15.23
C ASN A 75 21.22 -5.27 13.97
N GLN A 76 21.82 -4.94 12.82
CA GLN A 76 21.42 -5.48 11.53
C GLN A 76 21.83 -6.96 11.38
N MET A 77 22.99 -7.36 11.91
CA MET A 77 23.36 -8.78 12.03
C MET A 77 22.37 -9.56 12.89
N LYS A 78 22.04 -9.03 14.08
CA LYS A 78 21.03 -9.66 14.95
C LYS A 78 19.67 -9.74 14.27
N LEU A 79 19.25 -8.68 13.59
CA LEU A 79 17.99 -8.69 12.84
C LEU A 79 17.99 -9.78 11.76
N PHE A 80 19.06 -9.86 10.95
CA PHE A 80 19.20 -10.89 9.92
C PHE A 80 19.22 -12.31 10.47
N VAL A 81 19.94 -12.56 11.57
CA VAL A 81 20.20 -13.92 12.08
C VAL A 81 19.12 -14.40 13.07
N GLU A 82 18.54 -13.49 13.84
CA GLU A 82 17.65 -13.82 14.97
C GLU A 82 16.18 -13.45 14.70
N GLN A 83 15.92 -12.30 14.07
CA GLN A 83 14.56 -11.75 14.00
C GLN A 83 13.82 -12.15 12.73
N MET A 84 14.49 -12.13 11.58
CA MET A 84 13.91 -12.62 10.32
C MET A 84 13.67 -14.13 10.41
N LYS A 85 12.51 -14.60 9.98
CA LYS A 85 12.09 -16.00 10.08
C LYS A 85 11.57 -16.53 8.75
N ILE A 86 11.49 -17.85 8.66
CA ILE A 86 10.77 -18.52 7.58
C ILE A 86 9.32 -17.97 7.55
N ASP A 87 8.77 -17.84 6.34
CA ASP A 87 7.44 -17.28 6.06
C ASP A 87 7.30 -15.75 6.21
N ASP A 88 8.36 -15.05 6.61
CA ASP A 88 8.42 -13.59 6.49
C ASP A 88 8.52 -13.16 5.01
N ILE A 89 7.97 -11.99 4.70
CA ILE A 89 8.09 -11.38 3.37
C ILE A 89 9.32 -10.49 3.31
N VAL A 90 10.11 -10.63 2.26
CA VAL A 90 11.24 -9.75 1.97
C VAL A 90 11.08 -9.14 0.59
N PHE A 91 11.47 -7.87 0.46
CA PHE A 91 11.55 -7.22 -0.84
C PHE A 91 12.85 -6.45 -1.02
N ILE A 92 13.44 -6.59 -2.21
CA ILE A 92 14.76 -6.09 -2.55
C ILE A 92 14.70 -5.14 -3.75
N PRO A 93 15.50 -4.05 -3.76
CA PRO A 93 15.57 -3.14 -4.90
C PRO A 93 16.68 -3.53 -5.88
N SER A 94 16.48 -3.28 -7.16
CA SER A 94 17.55 -3.23 -8.16
C SER A 94 18.34 -1.92 -8.06
N GLU A 95 19.35 -1.77 -8.91
CA GLU A 95 20.03 -0.48 -9.10
C GLU A 95 19.03 0.64 -9.42
N GLY A 96 19.21 1.80 -8.79
CA GLY A 96 18.28 2.93 -8.88
C GLY A 96 16.86 2.66 -8.32
N SER A 97 16.64 1.48 -7.75
CA SER A 97 15.31 0.94 -7.43
C SER A 97 14.39 0.89 -8.65
N GLU A 98 14.92 0.64 -9.86
CA GLU A 98 14.11 0.53 -11.08
C GLU A 98 13.10 -0.62 -10.98
N TYR A 99 13.52 -1.74 -10.39
CA TYR A 99 12.71 -2.91 -10.11
C TYR A 99 12.75 -3.25 -8.62
N ILE A 100 11.65 -3.78 -8.11
CA ILE A 100 11.54 -4.34 -6.77
C ILE A 100 11.10 -5.80 -6.90
N ALA A 101 11.83 -6.72 -6.29
CA ALA A 101 11.45 -8.13 -6.18
C ALA A 101 10.87 -8.41 -4.80
N PHE A 102 9.84 -9.25 -4.74
CA PHE A 102 9.13 -9.69 -3.53
C PHE A 102 9.23 -11.21 -3.40
N GLY A 103 9.61 -11.66 -2.22
CA GLY A 103 9.82 -13.08 -1.91
C GLY A 103 9.44 -13.42 -0.48
N VAL A 104 9.39 -14.71 -0.18
CA VAL A 104 9.16 -15.27 1.16
C VAL A 104 10.46 -15.94 1.59
N ILE A 105 10.90 -15.65 2.82
CA ILE A 105 12.05 -16.31 3.41
C ILE A 105 11.77 -17.81 3.56
N ALA A 106 12.64 -18.63 2.97
CA ALA A 106 12.47 -20.07 2.88
C ALA A 106 13.43 -20.84 3.80
N SER A 107 14.34 -20.16 4.51
CA SER A 107 15.25 -20.80 5.46
C SER A 107 15.63 -19.90 6.64
N ASP A 108 16.07 -20.56 7.72
CA ASP A 108 16.92 -19.91 8.72
C ASP A 108 18.20 -19.35 8.10
N ALA A 109 18.87 -18.45 8.81
CA ALA A 109 20.20 -17.98 8.42
C ALA A 109 21.20 -19.14 8.44
N GLU A 110 21.95 -19.31 7.36
CA GLU A 110 23.01 -20.30 7.21
C GLU A 110 24.34 -19.61 6.86
N ILE A 111 25.44 -20.33 7.11
CA ILE A 111 26.78 -19.92 6.69
C ILE A 111 27.17 -20.77 5.48
N VAL A 112 27.48 -20.12 4.36
CA VAL A 112 28.04 -20.78 3.20
C VAL A 112 29.58 -20.67 3.18
N ASP A 113 30.21 -21.54 2.40
CA ASP A 113 31.64 -21.47 2.16
C ASP A 113 32.04 -20.18 1.46
N ALA A 114 33.27 -19.72 1.73
CA ALA A 114 33.82 -18.57 1.03
C ALA A 114 33.97 -18.90 -0.46
N ILE A 115 33.62 -17.94 -1.31
CA ILE A 115 33.85 -18.04 -2.76
C ILE A 115 35.26 -17.61 -3.11
N SER A 116 35.72 -17.94 -4.32
CA SER A 116 37.07 -17.59 -4.78
C SER A 116 37.26 -16.08 -4.92
N GLU A 117 38.50 -15.58 -4.76
CA GLU A 117 38.81 -14.16 -5.00
C GLU A 117 38.44 -13.74 -6.43
N GLN A 118 38.66 -14.61 -7.41
CA GLN A 118 38.27 -14.40 -8.79
C GLN A 118 36.75 -14.22 -8.96
N ASP A 119 35.93 -14.98 -8.23
CA ASP A 119 34.48 -14.82 -8.24
C ASP A 119 34.06 -13.46 -7.66
N ILE A 120 34.72 -13.02 -6.58
CA ILE A 120 34.48 -11.72 -5.95
C ILE A 120 34.85 -10.58 -6.90
N GLU A 121 36.01 -10.67 -7.56
CA GLU A 121 36.46 -9.70 -8.57
C GLU A 121 35.49 -9.65 -9.77
N ASN A 122 34.86 -10.77 -10.10
CA ASN A 122 33.80 -10.85 -11.11
C ASN A 122 32.43 -10.34 -10.62
N GLY A 123 32.36 -9.78 -9.40
CA GLY A 123 31.16 -9.16 -8.85
C GLY A 123 30.20 -10.10 -8.11
N LYS A 124 30.58 -11.36 -7.84
CA LYS A 124 29.75 -12.25 -7.02
C LYS A 124 29.76 -11.79 -5.57
N CYS A 125 28.63 -11.95 -4.90
CA CYS A 125 28.44 -11.61 -3.50
C CYS A 125 29.37 -12.44 -2.61
N PRO A 126 30.31 -11.79 -1.89
CA PRO A 126 31.24 -12.48 -1.00
C PRO A 126 30.60 -12.94 0.32
N TYR A 127 29.41 -12.41 0.63
CA TYR A 127 28.79 -12.55 1.94
C TYR A 127 28.39 -13.99 2.24
N ARG A 128 28.84 -14.47 3.40
CA ARG A 128 28.70 -15.86 3.81
C ARG A 128 27.43 -16.15 4.60
N LYS A 129 26.86 -15.15 5.28
CA LYS A 129 25.57 -15.28 5.98
C LYS A 129 24.45 -15.15 4.96
N ARG A 130 23.72 -16.25 4.69
CA ARG A 130 22.67 -16.30 3.67
C ARG A 130 21.35 -16.79 4.24
N ARG A 131 20.26 -16.40 3.59
CA ARG A 131 18.92 -16.99 3.75
C ARG A 131 18.36 -17.28 2.37
N LYS A 132 17.74 -18.44 2.19
CA LYS A 132 17.02 -18.76 0.97
C LYS A 132 15.72 -17.96 0.91
N VAL A 133 15.35 -17.55 -0.29
CA VAL A 133 14.13 -16.80 -0.55
C VAL A 133 13.45 -17.40 -1.77
N ASN A 134 12.16 -17.69 -1.64
CA ASN A 134 11.34 -18.03 -2.80
C ASN A 134 10.79 -16.72 -3.37
N TRP A 135 11.22 -16.32 -4.57
CA TRP A 135 10.71 -15.11 -5.21
C TRP A 135 9.39 -15.37 -5.96
N TYR A 136 8.41 -14.46 -5.81
CA TYR A 136 7.08 -14.63 -6.42
C TYR A 136 6.75 -13.55 -7.45
N LYS A 137 7.29 -12.36 -7.27
CA LYS A 137 6.93 -11.20 -8.08
C LYS A 137 8.11 -10.24 -8.19
N TYR A 138 8.26 -9.66 -9.37
CA TYR A 138 9.06 -8.45 -9.57
C TYR A 138 8.17 -7.38 -10.19
N SER A 139 8.44 -6.11 -9.90
CA SER A 139 7.61 -4.99 -10.37
C SER A 139 8.46 -3.76 -10.62
N LYS A 140 8.07 -2.96 -11.61
CA LYS A 140 8.73 -1.68 -11.87
C LYS A 140 8.42 -0.71 -10.75
N LYS A 141 9.34 0.21 -10.46
CA LYS A 141 9.15 1.29 -9.48
C LYS A 141 7.83 2.05 -9.65
N SER A 142 7.41 2.28 -10.90
CA SER A 142 6.16 2.96 -11.26
C SER A 142 4.89 2.18 -10.92
N GLU A 143 5.00 0.88 -10.68
CA GLU A 143 3.90 -0.02 -10.33
C GLU A 143 3.85 -0.31 -8.83
N ILE A 144 4.86 0.17 -8.08
CA ILE A 144 4.94 0.02 -6.64
C ILE A 144 3.97 0.98 -5.97
N ASP A 145 3.33 0.50 -4.90
CA ASP A 145 2.54 1.33 -4.03
C ASP A 145 3.39 2.49 -3.45
N PRO A 146 2.97 3.76 -3.62
CA PRO A 146 3.74 4.90 -3.12
C PRO A 146 4.06 4.86 -1.62
N TYR A 147 3.23 4.18 -0.81
CA TYR A 147 3.51 4.01 0.62
C TYR A 147 4.80 3.22 0.89
N LEU A 148 5.22 2.37 -0.04
CA LEU A 148 6.47 1.59 0.08
C LEU A 148 7.73 2.43 -0.22
N PHE A 149 7.61 3.65 -0.73
CA PHE A 149 8.78 4.51 -0.94
C PHE A 149 9.45 4.93 0.37
N LYS A 150 8.68 5.06 1.46
CA LYS A 150 9.24 5.44 2.76
C LYS A 150 10.25 4.41 3.28
N PRO A 151 9.94 3.10 3.41
CA PRO A 151 10.94 2.12 3.82
C PRO A 151 12.08 1.98 2.79
N MET A 152 11.81 2.17 1.49
CA MET A 152 12.85 2.13 0.45
C MET A 152 13.88 3.26 0.54
N CYS A 153 13.56 4.37 1.19
CA CYS A 153 14.48 5.49 1.41
C CYS A 153 15.29 5.35 2.72
N ALA A 154 14.99 4.35 3.56
CA ALA A 154 15.68 4.16 4.84
C ALA A 154 17.16 3.80 4.66
N ILE A 155 18.04 4.34 5.49
CA ILE A 155 19.51 4.20 5.33
C ILE A 155 20.00 2.76 5.63
N ASN A 156 19.26 2.02 6.45
CA ASN A 156 19.66 0.70 6.92
C ASN A 156 19.57 -0.35 5.80
N THR A 157 20.42 -1.39 5.88
CA THR A 157 20.36 -2.53 4.96
C THR A 157 19.05 -3.27 5.07
N ILE A 158 18.57 -3.47 6.30
CA ILE A 158 17.32 -4.15 6.62
C ILE A 158 16.43 -3.17 7.39
N THR A 159 15.25 -2.94 6.84
CA THR A 159 14.24 -2.05 7.41
C THR A 159 12.96 -2.85 7.64
N ASP A 160 12.45 -2.80 8.87
CA ASP A 160 11.12 -3.34 9.19
C ASP A 160 10.07 -2.55 8.41
N ALA A 161 9.29 -3.28 7.62
CA ALA A 161 8.22 -2.77 6.78
C ALA A 161 6.87 -3.42 7.13
N THR A 162 6.75 -4.03 8.31
CA THR A 162 5.53 -4.72 8.77
C THR A 162 4.34 -3.77 8.83
N GLU A 163 4.56 -2.49 9.15
CA GLU A 163 3.51 -1.45 9.10
C GLU A 163 2.92 -1.25 7.69
N TYR A 164 3.62 -1.69 6.64
CA TYR A 164 3.18 -1.60 5.24
C TYR A 164 2.58 -2.90 4.70
N ALA A 165 2.38 -3.93 5.55
CA ALA A 165 1.86 -5.23 5.13
C ALA A 165 0.62 -5.16 4.23
N PRO A 166 -0.43 -4.35 4.51
CA PRO A 166 -1.61 -4.28 3.64
C PRO A 166 -1.31 -3.82 2.21
N PHE A 167 -0.29 -2.99 2.02
CA PHE A 167 0.15 -2.50 0.72
C PHE A 167 1.01 -3.52 -0.03
N ILE A 168 1.80 -4.30 0.71
CA ILE A 168 2.62 -5.38 0.14
C ILE A 168 1.74 -6.56 -0.26
N ASP A 169 0.82 -6.98 0.62
CA ASP A 169 -0.07 -8.13 0.41
C ASP A 169 -0.93 -7.96 -0.85
N ARG A 170 -1.58 -6.79 -1.01
CA ARG A 170 -2.38 -6.48 -2.21
C ARG A 170 -1.58 -6.41 -3.50
N MET A 171 -0.26 -6.18 -3.38
CA MET A 171 0.62 -6.20 -4.54
C MET A 171 1.05 -7.62 -4.88
N ILE A 172 1.32 -8.48 -3.89
CA ILE A 172 1.76 -9.86 -4.15
C ILE A 172 0.57 -10.74 -4.56
N TYR A 173 -0.56 -10.59 -3.90
CA TYR A 173 -1.73 -11.45 -4.05
C TYR A 173 -2.96 -10.67 -4.55
N PRO A 174 -3.48 -10.98 -5.76
CA PRO A 174 -4.73 -10.39 -6.24
C PRO A 174 -5.94 -10.76 -5.37
N ILE A 175 -5.93 -11.96 -4.77
CA ILE A 175 -6.93 -12.45 -3.83
C ILE A 175 -6.23 -13.20 -2.69
N TYR A 176 -6.62 -12.93 -1.44
CA TYR A 176 -6.06 -13.58 -0.24
C TYR A 176 -7.00 -13.47 0.96
N ILE A 177 -6.74 -14.25 2.01
CA ILE A 177 -7.41 -14.16 3.32
C ILE A 177 -6.37 -13.77 4.37
N LYS A 178 -6.68 -12.83 5.25
CA LYS A 178 -5.83 -12.44 6.39
C LYS A 178 -6.72 -12.10 7.59
N ASP A 179 -6.42 -12.66 8.76
CA ASP A 179 -7.26 -12.48 9.97
C ASP A 179 -8.74 -12.84 9.70
N GLY A 180 -8.97 -13.93 8.97
CA GLY A 180 -10.33 -14.35 8.56
C GLY A 180 -11.04 -13.42 7.56
N ILE A 181 -10.42 -12.30 7.15
CA ILE A 181 -10.98 -11.31 6.22
C ILE A 181 -10.49 -11.63 4.80
N GLY A 182 -11.43 -11.70 3.86
CA GLY A 182 -11.15 -11.87 2.44
C GLY A 182 -10.78 -10.54 1.78
N HIS A 183 -9.73 -10.56 0.96
CA HIS A 183 -9.23 -9.40 0.22
C HIS A 183 -9.22 -9.69 -1.28
N LEU A 184 -9.71 -8.75 -2.08
CA LEU A 184 -9.65 -8.78 -3.55
C LEU A 184 -9.14 -7.44 -4.06
N SER A 185 -8.10 -7.48 -4.91
CA SER A 185 -7.46 -6.30 -5.49
C SER A 185 -7.66 -6.26 -7.00
N ILE A 186 -8.33 -5.22 -7.49
CA ILE A 186 -8.54 -4.96 -8.92
C ILE A 186 -7.70 -3.75 -9.34
N TYR A 187 -6.77 -3.96 -10.27
CA TYR A 187 -5.87 -2.89 -10.72
C TYR A 187 -6.38 -2.22 -11.99
N VAL A 188 -6.74 -0.94 -11.91
CA VAL A 188 -7.26 -0.17 -13.05
C VAL A 188 -6.12 0.58 -13.76
N LYS A 189 -5.74 0.14 -14.96
CA LYS A 189 -4.58 0.67 -15.73
C LYS A 189 -4.89 1.89 -16.62
N LYS A 190 -6.11 2.42 -16.58
CA LYS A 190 -6.56 3.51 -17.47
C LYS A 190 -5.69 4.76 -17.22
N GLN A 191 -5.04 5.28 -18.26
CA GLN A 191 -4.15 6.45 -18.18
C GLN A 191 -4.90 7.80 -18.19
N ASN A 192 -6.15 7.78 -18.64
CA ASN A 192 -7.02 8.96 -18.69
C ASN A 192 -8.07 8.90 -17.58
N ASN A 193 -8.71 10.04 -17.29
CA ASN A 193 -9.75 10.15 -16.27
C ASN A 193 -10.81 9.04 -16.39
N ILE A 194 -11.11 8.41 -15.26
CA ILE A 194 -12.26 7.51 -15.10
C ILE A 194 -13.41 8.39 -14.61
N SER A 195 -14.51 8.43 -15.35
CA SER A 195 -15.65 9.22 -14.88
C SER A 195 -16.24 8.59 -13.62
N ALA A 196 -16.74 9.41 -12.69
CA ALA A 196 -17.39 8.90 -11.46
C ALA A 196 -18.51 7.89 -11.78
N ARG A 197 -19.22 8.09 -12.91
CA ARG A 197 -20.26 7.15 -13.39
C ARG A 197 -19.68 5.81 -13.84
N GLU A 198 -18.54 5.79 -14.51
CA GLU A 198 -17.86 4.54 -14.88
C GLU A 198 -17.37 3.78 -13.64
N MET A 199 -16.82 4.50 -12.65
CA MET A 199 -16.38 3.90 -11.40
C MET A 199 -17.56 3.31 -10.61
N SER A 200 -18.64 4.08 -10.45
CA SER A 200 -19.86 3.61 -9.80
C SER A 200 -20.44 2.38 -10.49
N ARG A 201 -20.47 2.36 -11.84
CA ARG A 201 -20.91 1.17 -12.61
C ARG A 201 -20.00 -0.03 -12.41
N LEU A 202 -18.70 0.14 -12.22
CA LEU A 202 -17.79 -0.96 -11.97
C LEU A 202 -18.14 -1.62 -10.63
N ILE A 203 -18.28 -0.82 -9.57
CA ILE A 203 -18.63 -1.30 -8.23
C ILE A 203 -19.99 -2.01 -8.25
N ASP A 204 -21.01 -1.35 -8.78
CA ASP A 204 -22.38 -1.88 -8.93
C ASP A 204 -22.41 -3.21 -9.72
N ARG A 205 -21.67 -3.28 -10.83
CA ARG A 205 -21.59 -4.51 -11.64
C ARG A 205 -20.88 -5.64 -10.92
N VAL A 206 -19.86 -5.34 -10.10
CA VAL A 206 -19.16 -6.37 -9.33
C VAL A 206 -20.07 -6.90 -8.22
N LEU A 207 -20.78 -6.01 -7.52
CA LEU A 207 -21.69 -6.40 -6.43
C LEU A 207 -22.91 -7.16 -6.95
N SER A 208 -23.50 -6.74 -8.08
CA SER A 208 -24.65 -7.44 -8.69
C SER A 208 -24.33 -8.85 -9.20
N LEU A 209 -23.04 -9.21 -9.39
CA LEU A 209 -22.67 -10.62 -9.66
C LEU A 209 -22.91 -11.53 -8.44
N LEU A 210 -22.97 -10.96 -7.24
CA LEU A 210 -23.22 -11.68 -5.98
C LEU A 210 -24.72 -11.79 -5.69
N GLU A 211 -25.55 -10.98 -6.35
CA GLU A 211 -27.02 -11.01 -6.29
C GLU A 211 -27.59 -12.14 -7.18
N LEU A 212 -27.25 -13.39 -6.87
CA LEU A 212 -27.82 -14.57 -7.54
C LEU A 212 -29.25 -14.83 -7.05
N PRO A 213 -30.12 -15.44 -7.88
CA PRO A 213 -31.48 -15.76 -7.47
C PRO A 213 -31.48 -16.64 -6.20
N PRO A 214 -32.38 -16.37 -5.23
CA PRO A 214 -32.36 -16.96 -3.89
C PRO A 214 -32.45 -18.50 -3.84
N THR A 215 -32.77 -19.14 -4.96
CA THR A 215 -32.76 -20.60 -5.12
C THR A 215 -31.37 -21.22 -5.18
N GLU A 216 -30.29 -20.43 -5.35
CA GLU A 216 -28.93 -20.95 -5.57
C GLU A 216 -27.85 -20.44 -4.60
N SER A 217 -28.09 -19.39 -3.79
CA SER A 217 -27.15 -19.00 -2.73
C SER A 217 -27.77 -18.04 -1.70
N PRO A 218 -27.91 -18.44 -0.42
CA PRO A 218 -28.31 -17.55 0.68
C PRO A 218 -27.12 -16.89 1.40
N LEU A 219 -25.91 -16.91 0.82
CA LEU A 219 -24.67 -16.82 1.61
C LEU A 219 -23.90 -15.49 1.56
N VAL A 220 -24.31 -14.50 0.76
CA VAL A 220 -23.53 -13.26 0.61
C VAL A 220 -24.42 -12.03 0.81
N ASN A 221 -24.24 -11.36 1.95
CA ASN A 221 -24.77 -10.03 2.19
C ASN A 221 -23.81 -8.98 1.60
N THR A 222 -24.18 -8.33 0.51
CA THR A 222 -23.32 -7.35 -0.17
C THR A 222 -23.07 -6.09 0.66
N ASP A 223 -23.93 -5.79 1.65
CA ASP A 223 -23.76 -4.66 2.57
C ASP A 223 -22.57 -4.83 3.54
N GLU A 224 -22.03 -6.05 3.65
CA GLU A 224 -20.84 -6.36 4.48
C GLU A 224 -19.51 -6.19 3.72
N ILE A 225 -19.55 -5.85 2.42
CA ILE A 225 -18.36 -5.68 1.59
C ILE A 225 -17.90 -4.23 1.57
N ASP A 226 -16.76 -3.96 2.22
CA ASP A 226 -16.11 -2.66 2.14
C ASP A 226 -15.25 -2.51 0.87
N VAL A 227 -15.26 -1.32 0.25
CA VAL A 227 -14.43 -0.98 -0.91
C VAL A 227 -13.42 0.10 -0.53
N ARG A 228 -12.12 -0.18 -0.70
CA ARG A 228 -11.03 0.81 -0.59
C ARG A 228 -10.55 1.22 -1.97
N ILE A 229 -10.66 2.52 -2.28
CA ILE A 229 -10.21 3.08 -3.57
C ILE A 229 -9.10 4.09 -3.29
N ASN A 230 -7.91 3.86 -3.86
CA ASN A 230 -6.82 4.83 -3.83
C ASN A 230 -7.08 5.95 -4.86
N VAL A 231 -7.99 6.86 -4.54
CA VAL A 231 -8.14 8.13 -5.28
C VAL A 231 -7.15 9.15 -4.71
N GLN A 232 -5.87 8.77 -4.63
CA GLN A 232 -4.84 9.36 -3.77
C GLN A 232 -5.32 9.64 -2.33
N SER A 233 -4.85 8.87 -1.35
CA SER A 233 -4.93 9.30 0.05
C SER A 233 -3.52 9.37 0.64
N PRO A 234 -3.17 10.44 1.40
CA PRO A 234 -3.94 11.68 1.47
C PRO A 234 -3.95 12.36 0.09
N GLY A 235 -5.11 12.75 -0.40
CA GLY A 235 -5.25 13.32 -1.75
C GLY A 235 -6.69 13.68 -2.10
N LEU A 236 -6.80 14.54 -3.11
CA LEU A 236 -7.98 15.32 -3.44
C LEU A 236 -8.91 14.54 -4.37
N PHE A 237 -10.17 14.38 -3.98
CA PHE A 237 -11.22 13.93 -4.88
C PHE A 237 -11.69 15.13 -5.73
N GLU A 238 -11.15 15.26 -6.95
CA GLU A 238 -11.47 16.38 -7.84
C GLU A 238 -12.52 15.98 -8.89
N PHE A 239 -13.65 16.69 -8.93
CA PHE A 239 -14.62 16.58 -10.02
C PHE A 239 -14.22 17.53 -11.15
N ILE A 240 -13.76 16.99 -12.28
CA ILE A 240 -13.36 17.77 -13.46
C ILE A 240 -14.43 17.63 -14.54
N GLY A 241 -14.92 18.75 -15.07
CA GLY A 241 -15.95 18.79 -16.11
C GLY A 241 -16.18 20.20 -16.65
N GLY A 242 -17.10 20.34 -17.61
CA GLY A 242 -17.48 21.67 -18.10
C GLY A 242 -18.01 22.54 -16.95
N ALA A 243 -17.65 23.83 -16.95
CA ALA A 243 -17.90 24.75 -15.82
C ALA A 243 -19.37 24.73 -15.33
N ALA A 244 -20.33 24.67 -16.25
CA ALA A 244 -21.75 24.59 -15.92
C ALA A 244 -22.14 23.29 -15.16
N ALA A 245 -21.51 22.16 -15.49
CA ALA A 245 -21.80 20.87 -14.85
C ALA A 245 -21.20 20.78 -13.44
N ILE A 246 -19.98 21.29 -13.26
CA ILE A 246 -19.35 21.38 -11.92
C ILE A 246 -20.12 22.36 -11.04
N PHE A 247 -20.59 23.47 -11.61
CA PHE A 247 -21.43 24.43 -10.91
C PHE A 247 -22.79 23.86 -10.48
N ALA A 248 -23.46 23.10 -11.36
CA ALA A 248 -24.71 22.44 -11.00
C ALA A 248 -24.51 21.41 -9.86
N LEU A 249 -23.42 20.63 -9.93
CA LEU A 249 -23.06 19.67 -8.88
C LEU A 249 -22.80 20.35 -7.54
N SER A 250 -22.04 21.44 -7.52
CA SER A 250 -21.74 22.19 -6.29
C SER A 250 -22.98 22.86 -5.69
N ALA A 251 -23.86 23.43 -6.52
CA ALA A 251 -25.12 24.02 -6.08
C ALA A 251 -26.07 22.97 -5.49
N ILE A 252 -26.14 21.77 -6.08
CA ILE A 252 -26.90 20.63 -5.53
C ILE A 252 -26.33 20.22 -4.18
N LEU A 253 -25.02 19.95 -4.09
CA LEU A 253 -24.39 19.54 -2.81
C LEU A 253 -24.61 20.58 -1.70
N ARG A 254 -24.44 21.88 -1.99
CA ARG A 254 -24.67 22.96 -1.02
C ARG A 254 -26.13 23.02 -0.54
N GLN A 255 -27.09 22.92 -1.46
CA GLN A 255 -28.51 23.01 -1.14
C GLN A 255 -29.00 21.84 -0.27
N TYR A 256 -28.46 20.63 -0.48
CA TYR A 256 -28.85 19.43 0.28
C TYR A 256 -28.15 19.34 1.65
N ILE A 257 -26.96 19.91 1.81
CA ILE A 257 -26.19 19.83 3.07
C ILE A 257 -26.50 21.00 4.01
N LEU A 258 -26.60 22.23 3.50
CA LEU A 258 -26.64 23.45 4.32
C LEU A 258 -27.99 24.20 4.26
N GLY A 259 -28.84 23.87 3.28
CA GLY A 259 -30.14 24.53 3.09
C GLY A 259 -30.02 26.03 2.78
N GLY A 260 -29.98 26.41 1.50
CA GLY A 260 -29.98 27.83 1.11
C GLY A 260 -29.82 28.06 -0.39
N THR A 261 -30.24 29.23 -0.87
CA THR A 261 -30.06 29.66 -2.27
C THR A 261 -28.60 30.05 -2.54
N THR A 262 -28.12 29.80 -3.75
CA THR A 262 -26.74 30.13 -4.17
C THR A 262 -26.75 31.16 -5.29
N GLU A 263 -26.14 32.31 -5.02
CA GLU A 263 -25.70 33.26 -6.04
C GLU A 263 -24.17 33.23 -6.10
N MET A 264 -23.60 33.16 -7.30
CA MET A 264 -22.15 33.21 -7.46
C MET A 264 -21.74 33.95 -8.74
N LYS A 265 -20.66 34.74 -8.63
CA LYS A 265 -20.05 35.49 -9.73
C LYS A 265 -18.82 34.74 -10.23
N ILE A 266 -18.75 34.47 -11.54
CA ILE A 266 -17.57 33.84 -12.15
C ILE A 266 -16.93 34.81 -13.15
N GLY A 267 -15.66 35.13 -12.92
CA GLY A 267 -14.81 35.93 -13.81
C GLY A 267 -14.91 37.46 -13.60
N PRO A 268 -13.91 38.22 -14.10
CA PRO A 268 -13.83 39.68 -13.92
C PRO A 268 -14.94 40.46 -14.67
N THR A 269 -15.65 39.81 -15.59
CA THR A 269 -16.77 40.37 -16.36
C THR A 269 -18.14 40.18 -15.69
N GLY A 270 -18.20 39.57 -14.50
CA GLY A 270 -19.41 39.60 -13.67
C GLY A 270 -20.60 38.84 -14.24
N ILE A 271 -20.39 37.66 -14.85
CA ILE A 271 -21.51 36.80 -15.22
C ILE A 271 -22.17 36.28 -13.93
N ASN A 272 -23.34 36.82 -13.61
CA ASN A 272 -24.18 36.41 -12.49
C ASN A 272 -24.97 35.18 -12.88
N PHE A 273 -24.67 34.03 -12.28
CA PHE A 273 -25.57 32.88 -12.30
C PHE A 273 -26.45 32.93 -11.05
N LYS A 274 -27.74 33.18 -11.26
CA LYS A 274 -28.77 33.08 -10.22
C LYS A 274 -29.59 31.84 -10.48
N ILE A 275 -29.43 30.83 -9.63
CA ILE A 275 -30.34 29.68 -9.62
C ILE A 275 -31.53 30.09 -8.77
N GLU A 276 -32.56 30.67 -9.41
CA GLU A 276 -33.87 30.85 -8.76
C GLU A 276 -34.61 29.52 -8.79
N GLY A 277 -34.88 28.99 -7.60
CA GLY A 277 -35.61 27.76 -7.43
C GLY A 277 -37.04 27.90 -7.93
N GLN A 278 -37.32 27.35 -9.12
CA GLN A 278 -38.63 26.84 -9.52
C GLN A 278 -38.52 25.97 -10.80
N GLY A 279 -37.77 26.38 -11.82
CA GLY A 279 -37.77 25.67 -13.12
C GLY A 279 -37.07 24.29 -13.16
N ILE A 280 -36.00 24.09 -12.40
CA ILE A 280 -35.29 22.79 -12.29
C ILE A 280 -35.90 21.92 -11.18
N LEU A 281 -36.59 22.57 -10.22
CA LEU A 281 -37.28 21.91 -9.10
C LEU A 281 -38.47 21.08 -9.60
N ASP A 282 -39.30 21.56 -10.52
CA ASP A 282 -40.47 20.81 -10.99
C ASP A 282 -40.12 19.52 -11.76
N ALA A 283 -38.99 19.50 -12.47
CA ALA A 283 -38.51 18.30 -13.15
C ALA A 283 -37.96 17.24 -12.17
N ILE A 284 -37.55 17.64 -10.97
CA ILE A 284 -36.88 16.80 -9.97
C ILE A 284 -37.77 16.48 -8.75
N LEU A 285 -38.84 17.26 -8.52
CA LEU A 285 -39.71 17.20 -7.32
C LEU A 285 -40.77 16.09 -7.33
N LYS A 286 -40.84 15.24 -8.35
CA LYS A 286 -41.91 14.23 -8.42
C LYS A 286 -41.85 13.16 -7.32
N HIS A 287 -40.74 12.97 -6.59
CA HIS A 287 -40.60 11.90 -5.58
C HIS A 287 -39.98 12.41 -4.26
N LYS A 288 -40.78 13.09 -3.42
CA LYS A 288 -40.38 13.60 -2.09
C LYS A 288 -40.05 12.51 -1.08
N GLU A 289 -40.72 11.36 -1.12
CA GLU A 289 -40.56 10.29 -0.12
C GLU A 289 -39.30 9.45 -0.32
N PHE A 290 -38.85 9.30 -1.57
CA PHE A 290 -37.65 8.53 -1.91
C PHE A 290 -36.34 9.20 -1.42
N LYS A 291 -36.33 10.53 -1.28
CA LYS A 291 -35.12 11.30 -0.95
C LYS A 291 -34.87 11.50 0.54
N ALA A 292 -35.91 11.49 1.37
CA ALA A 292 -35.74 11.52 2.83
C ALA A 292 -34.97 10.28 3.30
N ARG A 293 -35.22 9.13 2.67
CA ARG A 293 -34.54 7.85 2.94
C ARG A 293 -33.07 7.89 2.54
N GLN A 294 -32.75 8.33 1.31
CA GLN A 294 -31.36 8.42 0.85
C GLN A 294 -30.52 9.50 1.56
N ALA A 295 -31.15 10.59 2.00
CA ALA A 295 -30.47 11.63 2.77
C ALA A 295 -30.09 11.15 4.18
N GLN A 296 -30.89 10.27 4.77
CA GLN A 296 -30.59 9.65 6.05
C GLN A 296 -29.46 8.61 5.91
N GLU A 297 -29.51 7.77 4.88
CA GLU A 297 -28.45 6.80 4.55
C GLU A 297 -27.10 7.47 4.27
N LEU A 298 -27.09 8.61 3.56
CA LEU A 298 -25.87 9.37 3.29
C LEU A 298 -25.27 9.98 4.57
N LYS A 299 -26.11 10.46 5.50
CA LYS A 299 -25.65 11.04 6.76
C LYS A 299 -25.02 9.98 7.66
N GLU A 300 -25.66 8.82 7.77
CA GLU A 300 -25.13 7.66 8.50
C GLU A 300 -23.80 7.19 7.87
N THR A 301 -23.70 7.19 6.54
CA THR A 301 -22.46 6.83 5.82
C THR A 301 -21.33 7.84 6.04
N MET A 302 -21.62 9.14 6.07
CA MET A 302 -20.62 10.19 6.32
C MET A 302 -20.11 10.17 7.77
N GLU A 303 -20.99 9.90 8.73
CA GLU A 303 -20.62 9.73 10.14
C GLU A 303 -19.79 8.45 10.36
N ARG A 304 -20.08 7.38 9.62
CA ARG A 304 -19.32 6.10 9.67
C ARG A 304 -17.93 6.21 9.04
N LEU A 305 -17.72 7.13 8.10
CA LEU A 305 -16.48 7.31 7.35
C LEU A 305 -15.59 8.45 7.87
N ASP A 306 -15.98 9.12 8.97
CA ASP A 306 -15.27 10.27 9.56
C ASP A 306 -14.92 11.35 8.51
N ALA A 307 -15.85 11.61 7.60
CA ALA A 307 -15.64 12.48 6.44
C ALA A 307 -16.08 13.92 6.75
N GLU A 308 -15.12 14.84 6.86
CA GLU A 308 -15.39 16.27 7.03
C GLU A 308 -15.61 16.97 5.68
N LEU A 309 -16.59 17.88 5.65
CA LEU A 309 -16.78 18.78 4.52
C LEU A 309 -15.73 19.91 4.51
N PRO A 310 -15.32 20.39 3.33
CA PRO A 310 -14.35 21.48 3.23
C PRO A 310 -14.81 22.73 4.01
N ARG A 311 -13.92 23.28 4.85
CA ARG A 311 -14.21 24.44 5.72
C ARG A 311 -14.74 25.68 4.99
N GLN A 312 -14.46 25.82 3.70
CA GLN A 312 -14.95 26.91 2.84
C GLN A 312 -16.47 26.89 2.60
N LEU A 313 -17.15 25.81 2.99
CA LEU A 313 -18.61 25.71 2.99
C LEU A 313 -19.24 26.07 4.35
N ASN A 314 -18.43 26.26 5.40
CA ASN A 314 -18.87 26.51 6.77
C ASN A 314 -18.85 27.99 7.19
N ASP A 315 -18.32 28.89 6.36
CA ASP A 315 -18.36 30.33 6.63
C ASP A 315 -19.77 30.87 6.38
N ASN A 316 -20.64 30.71 7.39
CA ASN A 316 -21.71 31.66 7.61
C ASN A 316 -21.04 33.00 7.94
N ASN A 317 -21.31 34.01 7.11
CA ASN A 317 -21.02 35.40 7.40
C ASN A 317 -21.53 35.75 8.81
N GLU A 318 -20.65 35.75 9.80
CA GLU A 318 -20.74 36.64 10.96
C GLU A 318 -19.86 37.86 10.67
N GLN A 319 -20.39 38.76 9.85
CA GLN A 319 -20.51 40.21 10.10
C GLN A 319 -21.20 40.91 8.94
#